data_AF-A0A699YVT3-F1
#
_entry.id   AF-A0A699YVT3-F1
#
_cell.length_a   1.000
_cell.length_b   1.000
_cell.length_c   1.000
_cell.angle_alpha   90.00
_cell.angle_beta   90.00
_cell.angle_gamma   90.00
#
_symmetry.space_group_name_H-M   'P 1'
#
loop_
_entity.id
_entity.type
_entity.pdbx_description
1 polymer ?
#
loop_
_entity_poly.entity_id
_entity_poly.type
_entity_poly.pdbx_seq_one_letter_code
_entity_poly.pdbx_strand_id
1 'polypeptide(L)'
;MSLFKARDWWVTQCGSGAEEFDGGCLCLGNIDNDPHEAVKLATGSLSGILRIYQPKDRDFKPEDLLLEQELEQAILQLELGHFSSMEGMQLAVLHPRKLAVYLVRNMGTQYLQASKLYEHPMEHTAANMCFGPFGGVQ
;
A
#
# COMPACT_ATOMS: atom_id res chain seq x y z
N MET A 1 31.55 -6.67 -15.27
CA MET A 1 31.08 -5.27 -15.10
C MET A 1 29.75 -5.14 -15.82
N SER A 2 28.67 -4.74 -15.14
CA SER A 2 27.38 -4.53 -15.81
C SER A 2 27.46 -3.31 -16.72
N LEU A 3 27.06 -3.47 -17.99
CA LEU A 3 27.04 -2.41 -19.00
C LEU A 3 25.97 -1.35 -18.69
N PHE A 4 24.92 -1.75 -17.95
CA PHE A 4 23.82 -0.90 -17.52
C PHE A 4 23.77 -0.87 -15.99
N LYS A 5 23.75 0.34 -15.41
CA LYS A 5 23.57 0.54 -13.97
C LYS A 5 22.25 1.24 -13.74
N ALA A 6 21.45 0.73 -12.82
CA ALA A 6 20.33 1.49 -12.27
C ALA A 6 20.88 2.79 -11.68
N ARG A 7 20.18 3.90 -11.93
CA ARG A 7 20.50 5.19 -11.33
C ARG A 7 19.48 5.44 -10.25
N ASP A 8 19.95 5.49 -9.02
CA ASP A 8 19.12 5.77 -7.87
C ASP A 8 18.70 7.24 -7.94
N TRP A 9 17.39 7.46 -7.89
CA TRP A 9 16.79 8.79 -7.78
C TRP A 9 16.27 9.05 -6.37
N TRP A 10 15.68 8.01 -5.78
CA TRP A 10 15.14 8.02 -4.43
C TRP A 10 15.26 6.61 -3.86
N VAL A 11 15.73 6.50 -2.63
CA VAL A 11 15.95 5.23 -1.92
C VAL A 11 15.68 5.45 -0.45
N THR A 12 14.95 4.53 0.18
CA THR A 12 14.79 4.50 1.64
C THR A 12 14.87 3.07 2.13
N GLN A 13 15.17 2.90 3.42
CA GLN A 13 15.09 1.62 4.11
C GLN A 13 13.83 1.62 4.97
N CYS A 14 12.97 0.62 4.79
CA CYS A 14 11.76 0.48 5.59
C CYS A 14 12.11 -0.09 6.97
N GLY A 15 11.77 0.65 8.03
CA GLY A 15 11.95 0.21 9.43
C GLY A 15 13.38 0.21 9.95
N SER A 16 13.52 -0.14 11.23
CA SER A 16 14.79 -0.24 11.95
C SER A 16 15.10 -1.69 12.32
N GLY A 17 15.27 -2.57 11.33
CA GLY A 17 15.59 -3.97 11.60
C GLY A 17 15.50 -4.90 10.39
N ALA A 18 15.32 -6.19 10.65
CA ALA A 18 15.05 -7.24 9.67
C ALA A 18 13.54 -7.32 9.35
N GLU A 19 12.95 -6.20 8.90
CA GLU A 19 11.61 -6.25 8.31
C GLU A 19 11.66 -7.07 7.02
N GLU A 20 10.71 -7.99 6.88
CA GLU A 20 10.61 -8.89 5.74
C GLU A 20 9.44 -8.49 4.83
N PHE A 21 9.66 -8.65 3.53
CA PHE A 21 8.73 -8.31 2.45
C PHE A 21 8.75 -9.43 1.41
N ASP A 22 7.65 -9.58 0.68
CA ASP A 22 7.51 -10.50 -0.46
C ASP A 22 6.94 -9.75 -1.69
N GLY A 23 6.75 -10.44 -2.81
CA GLY A 23 6.32 -9.85 -4.09
C GLY A 23 4.98 -9.10 -4.04
N GLY A 24 4.09 -9.42 -3.09
CA GLY A 24 2.80 -8.74 -2.92
C GLY A 24 2.86 -7.47 -2.06
N CYS A 25 4.01 -7.17 -1.45
CA CYS A 25 4.14 -6.15 -0.42
C CYS A 25 4.29 -4.71 -0.95
N LEU A 26 4.27 -4.51 -2.27
CA LEU A 26 4.46 -3.20 -2.92
C LEU A 26 3.27 -2.89 -3.82
N CYS A 27 2.66 -1.72 -3.65
CA CYS A 27 1.58 -1.22 -4.48
C CYS A 27 1.85 0.23 -4.90
N LEU A 28 1.58 0.58 -6.16
CA LEU A 28 1.73 1.94 -6.68
C LEU A 28 0.42 2.42 -7.29
N GLY A 29 0.04 3.66 -7.02
CA GLY A 29 -1.11 4.29 -7.69
C GLY A 29 -1.58 5.56 -6.98
N ASN A 30 -2.75 6.08 -7.38
CA ASN A 30 -3.39 7.21 -6.72
C ASN A 30 -4.12 6.76 -5.43
N ILE A 31 -3.35 6.36 -4.41
CA ILE A 31 -3.85 5.65 -3.23
C ILE A 31 -4.83 6.48 -2.40
N ASP A 32 -4.59 7.79 -2.31
CA ASP A 32 -5.39 8.75 -1.53
C ASP A 32 -6.42 9.51 -2.36
N ASN A 33 -6.61 9.14 -3.63
CA ASN A 33 -7.54 9.80 -4.56
C ASN A 33 -7.24 11.29 -4.77
N ASP A 34 -5.96 11.62 -4.89
CA ASP A 34 -5.48 12.96 -5.23
C ASP A 34 -6.13 13.46 -6.54
N PRO A 35 -6.73 14.66 -6.58
CA PRO A 35 -7.31 15.23 -7.81
C PRO A 35 -6.31 15.42 -8.96
N HIS A 36 -5.01 15.48 -8.65
CA HIS A 36 -3.93 15.56 -9.64
C HIS A 36 -3.36 14.18 -10.02
N GLU A 37 -3.98 13.10 -9.56
CA GLU A 37 -3.59 11.70 -9.84
C GLU A 37 -2.13 11.38 -9.44
N ALA A 38 -1.64 12.07 -8.42
CA ALA A 38 -0.27 11.90 -7.96
C ALA A 38 -0.05 10.49 -7.39
N VAL A 39 0.84 9.73 -8.05
CA VAL A 39 1.19 8.36 -7.69
C VAL A 39 1.92 8.33 -6.34
N LYS A 40 1.49 7.38 -5.51
CA LYS A 40 2.05 7.09 -4.19
C LYS A 40 2.45 5.62 -4.15
N LEU A 41 3.44 5.33 -3.32
CA LEU A 41 4.01 4.00 -3.14
C LEU A 41 3.60 3.48 -1.77
N ALA A 42 2.83 2.41 -1.72
CA ALA A 42 2.53 1.71 -0.47
C ALA A 42 3.40 0.48 -0.33
N THR A 43 3.90 0.27 0.89
CA THR A 43 4.60 -0.96 1.30
C THR A 43 3.90 -1.57 2.50
N GLY A 44 3.81 -2.88 2.54
CA GLY A 44 3.26 -3.62 3.68
C GLY A 44 4.21 -4.72 4.12
N SER A 45 4.72 -4.66 5.34
CA SER A 45 5.67 -5.66 5.82
C SER A 45 4.99 -6.89 6.44
N LEU A 46 5.73 -8.00 6.50
CA LEU A 46 5.30 -9.20 7.24
C LEU A 46 5.25 -8.96 8.76
N SER A 47 5.84 -7.87 9.25
CA SER A 47 5.67 -7.39 10.62
C SER A 47 4.35 -6.65 10.85
N GLY A 48 3.53 -6.45 9.82
CA GLY A 48 2.23 -5.78 9.91
C GLY A 48 2.27 -4.27 9.76
N ILE A 49 3.39 -3.69 9.30
CA ILE A 49 3.52 -2.23 9.18
C ILE A 49 3.17 -1.80 7.75
N LEU A 50 2.15 -0.96 7.62
CA LEU A 50 1.75 -0.30 6.38
C LEU A 50 2.43 1.07 6.31
N ARG A 51 3.13 1.34 5.20
CA ARG A 51 3.73 2.65 4.92
C ARG A 51 3.30 3.16 3.56
N ILE A 52 3.04 4.47 3.45
CA ILE A 52 2.75 5.13 2.17
C ILE A 52 3.75 6.27 1.98
N TYR A 53 4.41 6.25 0.83
CA TYR A 53 5.40 7.23 0.42
C TYR A 53 4.95 8.03 -0.79
N GLN A 54 5.42 9.27 -0.89
CA GLN A 54 5.36 10.08 -2.10
C GLN A 54 6.72 10.73 -2.34
N PRO A 55 7.62 10.08 -3.10
CA PRO A 55 8.89 10.67 -3.49
C PRO A 55 8.66 11.94 -4.33
N LYS A 56 9.03 13.11 -3.81
CA LYS A 56 8.87 14.40 -4.54
C LYS A 56 10.15 14.91 -5.18
N ASP A 57 11.29 14.54 -4.60
CA ASP A 57 12.62 15.03 -4.98
C ASP A 57 13.64 13.88 -5.03
N ARG A 58 14.89 14.25 -5.32
CA ARG A 58 16.03 13.33 -5.12
C ARG A 58 16.25 13.08 -3.64
N ASP A 59 16.68 11.86 -3.36
CA ASP A 59 17.00 11.36 -2.01
C ASP A 59 15.77 11.32 -1.09
N PHE A 60 15.79 10.39 -0.13
CA PHE A 60 14.71 10.26 0.83
C PHE A 60 14.70 11.42 1.83
N LYS A 61 13.53 12.02 2.00
CA LYS A 61 13.25 12.98 3.07
C LYS A 61 12.13 12.43 3.97
N PRO A 62 12.15 12.68 5.29
CA PRO A 62 11.09 12.21 6.19
C PRO A 62 9.67 12.59 5.74
N GLU A 63 9.53 13.74 5.07
CA GLU A 63 8.26 14.24 4.52
C GLU A 63 7.72 13.41 3.34
N ASP A 64 8.56 12.56 2.75
CA ASP A 64 8.12 11.62 1.72
C ASP A 64 7.30 10.48 2.34
N LEU A 65 7.44 10.19 3.64
CA LEU A 65 6.63 9.21 4.37
C LEU A 65 5.32 9.86 4.84
N LEU A 66 4.23 9.59 4.13
CA LEU A 66 2.93 10.22 4.36
C LEU A 66 2.05 9.47 5.37
N LEU A 67 2.27 8.16 5.52
CA LEU A 67 1.59 7.29 6.48
C LEU A 67 2.56 6.22 6.96
N GLU A 68 2.58 5.99 8.26
CA GLU A 68 3.11 4.78 8.88
C GLU A 68 2.10 4.30 9.91
N GLN A 69 1.62 3.07 9.76
CA GLN A 69 0.61 2.51 10.63
C GLN A 69 0.89 1.04 10.89
N GLU A 70 0.97 0.66 12.17
CA GLU A 70 1.02 -0.74 12.59
C GLU A 70 -0.39 -1.34 12.55
N LEU A 71 -0.55 -2.42 11.78
CA LEU A 71 -1.75 -3.24 11.70
C LEU A 71 -1.56 -4.50 12.56
N GLU A 72 -2.67 -5.12 12.94
CA GLU A 72 -2.69 -6.23 13.90
C GLU A 72 -2.02 -7.53 13.41
N GLN A 73 -1.79 -7.66 12.09
CA GLN A 73 -1.31 -8.89 11.46
C GLN A 73 -0.37 -8.59 10.30
N ALA A 74 0.48 -9.57 9.97
CA ALA A 74 1.35 -9.55 8.79
C ALA A 74 0.59 -9.16 7.51
N ILE A 75 1.21 -8.35 6.65
CA ILE A 75 0.65 -7.95 5.36
C ILE A 75 1.26 -8.83 4.28
N LEU A 76 0.44 -9.72 3.70
CA LEU A 76 0.86 -10.62 2.63
C LEU A 76 0.84 -9.94 1.26
N GLN A 77 -0.18 -9.11 1.02
CA GLN A 77 -0.35 -8.43 -0.28
C GLN A 77 -1.14 -7.14 -0.14
N LEU A 78 -0.75 -6.14 -0.92
CA LEU A 78 -1.45 -4.86 -1.08
C LEU A 78 -1.99 -4.75 -2.50
N GLU A 79 -3.25 -4.33 -2.65
CA GLU A 79 -3.83 -4.02 -3.96
C GLU A 79 -4.63 -2.73 -3.93
N LEU A 80 -4.65 -2.01 -5.04
CA LEU A 80 -5.39 -0.77 -5.19
C LEU A 80 -6.47 -0.91 -6.26
N GLY A 81 -7.73 -0.70 -5.89
CA GLY A 81 -8.84 -0.86 -6.82
C GLY A 81 -10.19 -0.41 -6.25
N HIS A 82 -11.25 -0.64 -7.02
CA HIS A 82 -12.63 -0.36 -6.61
C HIS A 82 -13.20 -1.56 -5.85
N PHE A 83 -13.04 -1.55 -4.53
CA PHE A 83 -13.48 -2.63 -3.64
C PHE A 83 -14.78 -2.31 -2.89
N SER A 84 -15.40 -1.16 -3.14
CA SER A 84 -16.66 -0.78 -2.52
C SER A 84 -17.52 0.02 -3.50
N SER A 85 -18.78 0.26 -3.14
CA SER A 85 -19.64 1.17 -3.87
C SER A 85 -19.28 2.66 -3.69
N MET A 86 -18.26 2.95 -2.87
CA MET A 86 -17.76 4.32 -2.71
C MET A 86 -16.88 4.68 -3.90
N GLU A 87 -17.01 5.93 -4.35
CA GLU A 87 -16.15 6.47 -5.39
C GLU A 87 -14.68 6.50 -4.96
N GLY A 88 -13.79 6.37 -5.94
CA GLY A 88 -12.36 6.36 -5.75
C GLY A 88 -11.76 4.95 -5.59
N MET A 89 -10.44 4.92 -5.55
CA MET A 89 -9.62 3.77 -5.25
C MET A 89 -9.60 3.51 -3.74
N GLN A 90 -9.64 2.23 -3.39
CA GLN A 90 -9.46 1.74 -2.03
C GLN A 90 -8.27 0.80 -1.98
N LEU A 91 -7.61 0.77 -0.83
CA LEU A 91 -6.46 -0.10 -0.57
C LEU A 91 -6.96 -1.38 0.10
N ALA A 92 -6.83 -2.52 -0.60
CA ALA A 92 -7.03 -3.83 -0.02
C ALA A 92 -5.72 -4.33 0.60
N VAL A 93 -5.81 -4.80 1.84
CA VAL A 93 -4.71 -5.37 2.61
C VAL A 93 -5.06 -6.81 2.94
N LEU A 94 -4.32 -7.74 2.35
CA LEU A 94 -4.47 -9.17 2.62
C LEU A 94 -3.59 -9.56 3.81
N HIS A 95 -4.23 -10.13 4.83
CA HIS A 95 -3.59 -10.76 5.97
C HIS A 95 -3.76 -12.29 5.90
N PRO A 96 -3.04 -13.08 6.71
CA PRO A 96 -3.18 -14.53 6.70
C PRO A 96 -4.60 -15.04 6.93
N ARG A 97 -5.41 -14.36 7.75
CA ARG A 97 -6.77 -14.82 8.13
C ARG A 97 -7.86 -13.79 7.90
N LYS A 98 -7.57 -12.70 7.18
CA LYS A 98 -8.57 -11.69 6.82
C LYS A 98 -8.15 -10.88 5.59
N LEU A 99 -9.13 -10.37 4.87
CA LEU A 99 -8.97 -9.29 3.89
C LEU A 99 -9.57 -8.02 4.48
N ALA A 100 -8.80 -6.95 4.59
CA ALA A 100 -9.28 -5.65 5.09
C ALA A 100 -9.19 -4.60 3.99
N VAL A 101 -10.23 -3.79 3.83
CA VAL A 101 -10.27 -2.73 2.82
C VAL A 101 -10.26 -1.38 3.52
N TYR A 102 -9.35 -0.52 3.09
CA TYR A 102 -9.11 0.79 3.66
C TYR A 102 -9.37 1.88 2.63
N LEU A 103 -9.93 2.98 3.12
CA LEU A 103 -9.96 4.22 2.39
C LEU A 103 -8.86 5.13 2.93
N VAL A 104 -7.93 5.48 2.05
CA VAL A 104 -6.86 6.41 2.38
C VAL A 104 -7.30 7.80 1.97
N ARG A 105 -7.21 8.75 2.88
CA ARG A 105 -7.52 10.16 2.62
C ARG A 105 -6.40 11.06 3.09
N ASN A 106 -6.20 12.16 2.38
CA ASN A 106 -5.34 13.23 2.82
C ASN A 106 -6.05 14.11 3.87
N MET A 107 -5.46 14.22 5.07
CA MET A 107 -6.01 15.00 6.19
C MET A 107 -5.39 16.41 6.29
N GLY A 108 -4.49 16.81 5.38
CA GLY A 108 -3.87 18.14 5.39
C GLY A 108 -2.40 18.13 4.98
N THR A 109 -1.55 18.84 5.73
CA THR A 109 -0.22 19.33 5.27
C THR A 109 0.83 18.28 4.88
N GLN A 110 0.54 16.97 4.95
CA GLN A 110 1.32 15.84 4.37
C GLN A 110 0.94 14.48 5.01
N TYR A 111 -0.05 14.45 5.92
CA TYR A 111 -0.44 13.22 6.60
C TYR A 111 -1.65 12.58 5.92
N LEU A 112 -1.51 11.30 5.57
CA LEU A 112 -2.62 10.47 5.16
C LEU A 112 -3.22 9.77 6.37
N GLN A 113 -4.50 9.42 6.28
CA GLN A 113 -5.18 8.54 7.22
C GLN A 113 -5.78 7.36 6.45
N ALA A 114 -5.46 6.14 6.88
CA ALA A 114 -6.11 4.93 6.39
C ALA A 114 -7.26 4.52 7.32
N SER A 115 -8.48 4.66 6.84
CA SER A 115 -9.69 4.29 7.57
C SER A 115 -10.23 2.97 7.06
N LYS A 116 -10.31 1.96 7.94
CA LYS A 116 -10.89 0.65 7.61
C LYS A 116 -12.37 0.80 7.25
N LEU A 117 -12.74 0.43 6.03
CA LEU A 117 -14.12 0.42 5.55
C LEU A 117 -14.83 -0.84 6.03
N TYR A 118 -14.23 -2.00 5.74
CA TYR A 118 -14.74 -3.30 6.14
C TYR A 118 -13.59 -4.32 6.19
N GLU A 119 -13.87 -5.47 6.79
CA GLU A 119 -12.97 -6.63 6.74
C GLU A 119 -13.78 -7.92 6.59
N HIS A 120 -13.17 -8.89 5.91
CA HIS A 120 -13.71 -10.22 5.75
C HIS A 120 -12.78 -11.22 6.44
N PRO A 121 -13.23 -11.91 7.49
CA PRO A 121 -12.47 -13.03 8.05
C PRO A 121 -12.43 -14.19 7.05
N MET A 122 -11.31 -14.91 7.02
CA MET A 122 -11.11 -16.06 6.15
C MET A 122 -11.06 -17.36 6.95
N GLU A 123 -11.82 -18.35 6.49
CA GLU A 123 -11.86 -19.69 7.09
C GLU A 123 -10.51 -20.40 6.96
N HIS A 124 -9.80 -20.14 5.85
CA HIS A 124 -8.49 -20.70 5.54
C HIS A 124 -7.40 -19.64 5.51
N THR A 125 -6.15 -20.08 5.65
CA THR A 125 -4.99 -19.20 5.54
C THR A 125 -4.79 -18.77 4.09
N ALA A 126 -4.74 -17.46 3.85
CA ALA A 126 -4.48 -16.90 2.53
C ALA A 126 -3.00 -17.00 2.14
N ALA A 127 -2.75 -17.07 0.84
CA ALA A 127 -1.39 -16.99 0.26
C ALA A 127 -1.21 -15.69 -0.53
N ASN A 128 -2.11 -15.42 -1.48
CA ASN A 128 -2.15 -14.21 -2.31
C ASN A 128 -3.58 -13.93 -2.80
N MET A 129 -3.77 -12.85 -3.55
CA MET A 129 -5.04 -12.50 -4.19
C MET A 129 -4.86 -11.87 -5.57
N CYS A 130 -5.96 -11.75 -6.31
CA CYS A 130 -6.05 -10.92 -7.51
C CYS A 130 -7.43 -10.26 -7.54
N PHE A 131 -7.57 -9.22 -8.35
CA PHE A 131 -8.81 -8.47 -8.47
C PHE A 131 -9.05 -8.00 -9.90
N GLY A 132 -10.30 -7.65 -10.18
CA GLY A 132 -10.72 -7.14 -11.47
C GLY A 132 -12.23 -7.31 -11.68
N PRO A 133 -12.76 -6.82 -12.81
CA PRO A 133 -14.17 -6.94 -13.17
C PRO A 133 -14.50 -8.38 -13.59
N PHE A 134 -14.55 -9.31 -12.62
CA PHE A 134 -14.86 -10.71 -12.87
C PHE A 134 -16.26 -10.83 -13.50
N GLY A 135 -16.36 -11.52 -14.63
CA GLY A 135 -17.61 -11.65 -15.38
C GLY A 135 -18.00 -10.41 -16.21
N GLY A 136 -17.12 -9.40 -16.33
CA GLY A 136 -17.33 -8.25 -17.21
C GLY A 136 -18.28 -7.19 -16.67
N VAL A 137 -18.51 -7.16 -15.35
CA VAL A 137 -19.26 -6.09 -14.70
C VAL A 137 -18.44 -4.79 -14.76
N GLN A 138 -19.01 -3.74 -15.35
CA GLN A 138 -18.45 -2.38 -15.35
C GLN A 138 -19.05 -1.55 -14.23
#